data_AF-A0A961E059-F1
#
_entry.id   AF-A0A961E059-F1
#
_cell.length_a   1.000
_cell.length_b   1.000
_cell.length_c   1.000
_cell.angle_alpha   90.00
_cell.angle_beta   90.00
_cell.angle_gamma   90.00
#
_symmetry.space_group_name_H-M   'P 1'
#
loop_
_entity.id
_entity.type
_entity.pdbx_description
1 polymer ?
#
loop_
_entity_poly.entity_id
_entity_poly.type
_entity_poly.pdbx_seq_one_letter_code
_entity_poly.pdbx_strand_id
1 'polypeptide(L)'
;MDGQPSAGPARGALVRRIAALALPALGVLAAEPLYLLFDTAIVGRLGAVSLAGLAVGGLVVSLVSSQLTFLSYGTTARSARFHGAGDRAAAVGEGVQASWLAVVLGVLVVIAVQATAAPLVSAIGGSAAIATAALEWLRIAILAAPAILIS
;
A
#
# COMPACT_ATOMS: atom_id res chain seq x y z
N MET A 1 22.75 32.43 44.20
CA MET A 1 23.29 32.04 42.88
C MET A 1 22.97 30.57 42.73
N ASP A 2 21.71 30.26 42.43
CA ASP A 2 21.19 28.90 42.51
C ASP A 2 21.44 28.20 41.17
N GLY A 3 22.25 27.15 41.23
CA GLY A 3 22.68 26.38 40.08
C GLY A 3 21.50 25.69 39.40
N GLN A 4 21.34 25.94 38.09
CA GLN A 4 20.37 25.21 37.27
C GLN A 4 20.67 23.70 37.31
N PRO A 5 19.65 22.84 37.45
CA PRO A 5 19.84 21.40 37.42
C PRO A 5 20.34 20.95 36.03
N SER A 6 21.41 20.18 36.04
CA SER A 6 22.11 19.66 34.86
C SER A 6 21.22 18.70 34.05
N ALA A 7 20.49 19.23 33.07
CA ALA A 7 19.60 18.51 32.15
C ALA A 7 20.32 17.54 31.16
N GLY A 8 21.61 17.23 31.37
CA GLY A 8 22.45 16.48 30.44
C GLY A 8 22.10 14.98 30.28
N PRO A 9 21.92 14.21 31.38
CA PRO A 9 21.73 12.75 31.28
C PRO A 9 20.32 12.36 30.78
N ALA A 10 19.28 13.03 31.27
CA ALA A 10 17.89 12.74 30.92
C ALA A 10 17.57 13.08 29.45
N ARG A 11 18.14 14.18 28.94
CA ARG A 11 17.98 14.57 27.53
C ARG A 11 18.67 13.60 26.58
N GLY A 12 19.87 13.12 26.94
CA GLY A 12 20.57 12.07 26.18
C GLY A 12 19.81 10.74 26.13
N ALA A 13 19.17 10.34 27.24
CA ALA A 13 18.34 9.14 27.29
C ALA A 13 17.07 9.26 26.43
N LEU A 14 16.41 10.42 26.44
CA LEU A 14 15.25 10.70 25.60
C LEU A 14 15.61 10.68 24.11
N VAL A 15 16.69 11.37 23.71
CA VAL A 15 17.16 11.39 22.31
C VAL A 15 17.48 9.97 21.82
N ARG A 16 18.16 9.16 22.64
CA ARG A 16 18.43 7.75 22.30
C ARG A 16 17.16 6.93 22.11
N ARG A 17 16.13 7.17 22.94
CA ARG A 17 14.83 6.47 22.84
C ARG A 17 14.04 6.90 21.60
N ILE A 18 14.05 8.20 21.27
CA ILE A 18 13.47 8.72 20.04
C ILE A 18 14.19 8.10 18.84
N ALA A 19 15.53 8.13 18.81
CA ALA A 19 16.32 7.54 17.73
C ALA A 19 16.04 6.04 17.55
N ALA A 20 15.91 5.29 18.66
CA ALA A 20 15.60 3.85 18.61
C ALA A 20 14.23 3.52 17.99
N LEU A 21 13.26 4.45 18.03
CA LEU A 21 11.96 4.30 17.38
C LEU A 21 11.94 4.92 15.98
N ALA A 22 12.60 6.06 15.80
CA ALA A 22 12.63 6.80 14.55
C ALA A 22 13.43 6.08 13.46
N LEU A 23 14.56 5.45 13.79
CA LEU A 23 15.38 4.72 12.80
C LEU A 23 14.59 3.58 12.12
N PRO A 24 13.94 2.67 12.87
CA PRO A 24 13.08 1.64 12.27
C PRO A 24 11.91 2.23 11.49
N ALA A 25 11.25 3.26 12.04
CA ALA A 25 10.13 3.90 11.36
C ALA A 25 10.56 4.53 10.03
N LEU A 26 11.69 5.25 10.00
CA LEU A 26 12.27 5.80 8.77
C LEU A 26 12.60 4.72 7.75
N GLY A 27 13.09 3.55 8.20
CA GLY A 27 13.32 2.40 7.33
C GLY A 27 12.03 1.93 6.64
N VAL A 28 10.94 1.82 7.38
CA VAL A 28 9.62 1.44 6.84
C VAL A 28 9.08 2.53 5.89
N LEU A 29 9.18 3.81 6.28
CA LEU A 29 8.74 4.95 5.45
C LEU A 29 9.55 5.08 4.16
N ALA A 30 10.84 4.74 4.17
CA ALA A 30 11.69 4.79 2.99
C ALA A 30 11.55 3.55 2.09
N ALA A 31 11.02 2.43 2.59
CA ALA A 31 10.94 1.18 1.84
C ALA A 31 10.10 1.31 0.56
N GLU A 32 8.91 1.91 0.66
CA GLU A 32 8.00 2.12 -0.47
C GLU A 32 8.60 3.00 -1.58
N PRO A 33 9.09 4.22 -1.32
CA PRO A 33 9.67 5.06 -2.36
C PRO A 33 10.96 4.47 -2.94
N LEU A 34 11.78 3.76 -2.14
CA LEU A 34 12.95 3.06 -2.65
C LEU A 34 12.57 1.91 -3.59
N TYR A 35 11.56 1.12 -3.23
CA TYR A 35 11.03 0.07 -4.09
C TYR A 35 10.57 0.64 -5.44
N LEU A 36 9.80 1.72 -5.43
CA LEU A 36 9.36 2.40 -6.66
C LEU A 36 10.54 2.95 -7.49
N LEU A 37 11.56 3.50 -6.84
CA LEU A 37 12.76 3.98 -7.52
C LEU A 37 13.52 2.83 -8.20
N PHE A 38 13.66 1.69 -7.54
CA PHE A 38 14.30 0.52 -8.13
C PHE A 38 13.48 -0.07 -9.27
N ASP A 39 12.15 -0.20 -9.10
CA ASP A 39 11.25 -0.72 -10.13
C ASP A 39 11.30 0.15 -11.39
N THR A 40 11.20 1.48 -11.23
CA THR A 40 11.32 2.43 -12.36
C THR A 40 12.68 2.40 -13.03
N ALA A 41 13.79 2.26 -12.28
CA ALA A 41 15.12 2.11 -12.85
C ALA A 41 15.27 0.80 -13.64
N ILE A 42 14.74 -0.31 -13.10
CA ILE A 42 14.79 -1.62 -13.75
C ILE A 42 13.91 -1.64 -15.00
N VAL A 43 12.70 -1.08 -14.98
CA VAL A 43 11.85 -1.05 -16.18
C VAL A 43 12.35 0.00 -17.19
N GLY A 44 12.93 1.11 -16.72
CA GLY A 44 13.50 2.15 -17.56
C GLY A 44 14.61 1.65 -18.49
N ARG A 45 15.38 0.64 -18.06
CA ARG A 45 16.41 0.01 -18.91
C ARG A 45 15.84 -0.77 -20.10
N LEU A 46 14.55 -1.10 -20.08
CA LEU A 46 13.84 -1.79 -21.17
C LEU A 46 13.37 -0.83 -22.26
N GLY A 47 13.54 0.48 -22.05
CA GLY A 47 13.21 1.53 -23.00
C GLY A 47 11.95 2.34 -22.64
N ALA A 48 11.75 3.44 -23.39
CA ALA A 48 10.72 4.43 -23.08
C ALA A 48 9.29 3.87 -23.14
N VAL A 49 9.01 2.93 -24.05
CA VAL A 49 7.67 2.31 -24.18
C VAL A 49 7.32 1.50 -22.94
N SER A 50 8.25 0.69 -22.42
CA SER A 50 8.05 -0.12 -21.22
C SER A 50 7.86 0.77 -19.98
N LEU A 51 8.64 1.85 -19.86
CA LEU A 51 8.49 2.81 -18.77
C LEU A 51 7.15 3.57 -18.83
N ALA A 52 6.71 3.95 -20.03
CA ALA A 52 5.39 4.54 -20.23
C ALA A 52 4.26 3.55 -19.91
N GLY A 53 4.43 2.27 -20.28
CA GLY A 53 3.51 1.19 -19.93
C GLY A 53 3.39 1.01 -18.42
N LEU A 54 4.53 1.00 -17.71
CA LEU A 54 4.59 1.00 -16.24
C LEU A 54 3.84 2.19 -15.66
N ALA A 55 4.05 3.41 -16.18
CA ALA A 55 3.39 4.61 -15.68
C ALA A 55 1.85 4.51 -15.82
N VAL A 56 1.36 4.03 -16.96
CA VAL A 56 -0.08 3.85 -17.20
C VAL A 56 -0.66 2.75 -16.30
N GLY A 57 -0.04 1.57 -16.26
CA GLY A 57 -0.49 0.48 -15.40
C GLY A 57 -0.44 0.85 -13.91
N GLY A 58 0.65 1.51 -13.49
CA GLY A 58 0.87 1.97 -12.13
C GLY A 58 -0.15 3.03 -11.70
N LEU A 59 -0.59 3.91 -12.61
CA LEU A 59 -1.67 4.87 -12.34
C LEU A 59 -2.98 4.14 -12.02
N VAL A 60 -3.33 3.11 -12.81
CA VAL A 60 -4.54 2.30 -12.59
C VAL A 60 -4.46 1.59 -11.23
N VAL A 61 -3.34 0.91 -10.96
CA VAL A 61 -3.13 0.22 -9.68
C VAL A 61 -3.19 1.21 -8.51
N SER A 62 -2.56 2.38 -8.63
CA SER A 62 -2.58 3.42 -7.58
C SER A 62 -4.00 3.88 -7.25
N LEU A 63 -4.83 4.07 -8.28
CA LEU A 63 -6.23 4.46 -8.08
C LEU A 63 -7.02 3.36 -7.37
N VAL A 64 -6.87 2.11 -7.81
CA VAL A 64 -7.53 0.96 -7.17
C VAL A 64 -7.08 0.84 -5.71
N SER A 65 -5.77 0.86 -5.47
CA SER A 65 -5.19 0.76 -4.13
C SER A 65 -5.68 1.86 -3.20
N SER A 66 -5.80 3.11 -3.65
CA SER A 66 -6.35 4.21 -2.85
C SER A 66 -7.77 3.92 -2.36
N GLN A 67 -8.64 3.41 -3.24
CA GLN A 67 -10.02 3.05 -2.89
C GLN A 67 -10.08 1.84 -1.94
N LEU A 68 -9.19 0.86 -2.13
CA LEU A 68 -9.10 -0.30 -1.25
C LEU A 68 -8.62 0.08 0.15
N THR A 69 -7.62 0.95 0.26
CA THR A 69 -7.12 1.46 1.53
C THR A 69 -8.21 2.22 2.29
N PHE A 70 -9.01 3.04 1.59
CA PHE A 70 -10.18 3.67 2.19
C PHE A 70 -11.16 2.65 2.78
N LEU A 71 -11.46 1.59 2.03
CA LEU A 71 -12.36 0.53 2.47
C LEU A 71 -11.79 -0.24 3.68
N SER A 72 -10.49 -0.53 3.67
CA SER A 72 -9.78 -1.20 4.77
C SER A 72 -9.83 -0.38 6.07
N TYR A 73 -9.65 0.94 5.99
CA TYR A 73 -9.83 1.81 7.16
C TYR A 73 -11.28 1.83 7.66
N GLY A 74 -12.26 1.80 6.75
CA GLY A 74 -13.68 1.68 7.09
C GLY A 74 -14.01 0.39 7.86
N THR A 75 -13.47 -0.76 7.41
CA THR A 75 -13.66 -2.05 8.12
C THR A 75 -12.93 -2.07 9.46
N THR A 76 -11.72 -1.49 9.53
CA THR A 76 -10.94 -1.39 10.77
C THR A 76 -11.68 -0.58 11.84
N ALA A 77 -12.31 0.54 11.47
CA ALA A 77 -13.10 1.34 12.40
C ALA A 77 -14.29 0.58 12.98
N ARG A 78 -14.92 -0.31 12.19
CA ARG A 78 -16.01 -1.18 12.65
C ARG A 78 -15.51 -2.22 13.65
N SER A 79 -14.40 -2.90 13.35
CA SER A 79 -13.79 -3.88 14.25
C SER A 79 -13.28 -3.26 15.56
N ALA A 80 -12.74 -2.04 15.51
CA ALA A 80 -12.27 -1.31 16.69
C ALA A 80 -13.39 -1.03 17.72
N ARG A 81 -14.64 -0.85 17.27
CA ARG A 81 -15.79 -0.63 18.17
C ARG A 81 -16.11 -1.86 19.01
N PHE A 82 -16.01 -3.06 18.43
CA PHE A 82 -16.20 -4.32 19.16
C PHE A 82 -15.03 -4.61 20.10
N HIS A 83 -13.79 -4.33 19.67
CA HIS A 83 -12.62 -4.48 20.53
C HIS A 83 -12.67 -3.55 21.76
N GLY A 84 -13.14 -2.31 21.59
CA GLY A 84 -13.32 -1.34 22.68
C GLY A 84 -14.34 -1.76 23.74
N ALA A 85 -15.22 -2.73 23.46
CA ALA A 85 -16.20 -3.26 24.39
C ALA A 85 -15.66 -4.37 25.32
N GLY A 86 -14.39 -4.78 25.17
CA GLY A 86 -13.71 -5.75 26.04
C GLY A 86 -13.94 -7.24 25.68
N ASP A 87 -14.73 -7.53 24.65
CA ASP A 87 -15.01 -8.90 24.21
C ASP A 87 -13.97 -9.38 23.17
N ARG A 88 -12.91 -10.03 23.67
CA ARG A 88 -11.84 -10.57 22.82
C ARG A 88 -12.29 -11.69 21.89
N ALA A 89 -13.28 -12.49 22.29
CA ALA A 89 -13.77 -13.60 21.47
C ALA A 89 -14.55 -13.06 20.27
N ALA A 90 -15.41 -12.06 20.50
CA ALA A 90 -16.10 -11.35 19.44
C ALA A 90 -15.13 -10.60 18.51
N ALA A 91 -14.05 -10.00 19.04
CA ALA A 91 -13.04 -9.32 18.23
C ALA A 91 -12.30 -10.28 17.26
N VAL A 92 -11.99 -11.50 17.69
CA VAL A 92 -11.38 -12.53 16.81
C VAL A 92 -12.37 -12.98 15.73
N GLY A 93 -13.63 -13.21 16.10
CA GLY A 93 -14.69 -13.57 15.15
C GLY A 93 -14.91 -12.50 14.07
N GLU A 94 -14.97 -11.23 14.48
CA GLU A 94 -15.05 -10.09 13.55
C GLU A 94 -13.81 -10.01 12.66
N GLY A 95 -12.62 -10.25 13.21
CA GLY A 95 -11.37 -10.28 12.45
C GLY A 95 -11.39 -11.32 11.33
N VAL A 96 -11.85 -12.55 11.61
CA VAL A 96 -11.99 -13.61 10.60
C VAL A 96 -13.02 -13.23 9.53
N GLN A 97 -14.14 -12.64 9.92
CA GLN A 97 -15.14 -12.17 8.95
C GLN A 97 -14.60 -11.04 8.08
N ALA A 98 -13.84 -10.10 8.66
CA ALA A 98 -13.18 -9.03 7.94
C ALA A 98 -12.13 -9.58 6.95
N SER A 99 -11.33 -10.59 7.34
CA SER A 99 -10.39 -11.26 6.45
C SER A 99 -11.08 -11.96 5.27
N TRP A 100 -12.21 -12.63 5.52
CA TRP A 100 -12.99 -13.24 4.44
C TRP A 100 -13.58 -12.19 3.50
N LEU A 101 -14.13 -11.10 4.04
CA LEU A 101 -14.64 -9.99 3.24
C LEU A 101 -13.51 -9.37 2.39
N ALA A 102 -12.33 -9.19 2.97
CA ALA A 102 -11.15 -8.68 2.30
C ALA A 102 -10.73 -9.54 1.12
N VAL A 103 -10.68 -10.87 1.31
CA VAL A 103 -10.39 -11.84 0.24
C VAL A 103 -11.41 -11.74 -0.88
N VAL A 104 -12.71 -11.80 -0.55
CA VAL A 104 -13.79 -11.78 -1.55
C VAL A 104 -13.76 -10.49 -2.35
N LEU A 105 -13.65 -9.33 -1.68
CA LEU A 105 -13.59 -8.04 -2.34
C LEU A 105 -12.33 -7.90 -3.20
N GLY A 106 -11.18 -8.36 -2.70
CA GLY A 106 -9.93 -8.38 -3.46
C GLY A 106 -10.06 -9.19 -4.75
N VAL A 107 -10.67 -10.39 -4.67
CA VAL A 107 -10.92 -11.24 -5.84
C VAL A 107 -11.89 -10.57 -6.82
N LEU A 108 -12.97 -9.94 -6.33
CA LEU A 108 -13.90 -9.22 -7.19
C LEU A 108 -13.22 -8.06 -7.93
N VAL A 109 -12.33 -7.33 -7.25
CA VAL A 109 -11.54 -6.26 -7.85
C VAL A 109 -10.59 -6.80 -8.90
N VAL A 110 -9.89 -7.91 -8.63
CA VAL A 110 -9.06 -8.60 -9.64
C VAL A 110 -9.91 -8.93 -10.86
N ILE A 111 -11.06 -9.58 -10.71
CA ILE A 111 -11.92 -9.97 -11.83
C ILE A 111 -12.37 -8.73 -12.63
N ALA A 112 -12.83 -7.68 -11.94
CA ALA A 112 -13.31 -6.46 -12.58
C ALA A 112 -12.21 -5.77 -13.39
N VAL A 113 -11.01 -5.62 -12.82
CA VAL A 113 -9.87 -5.03 -13.50
C VAL A 113 -9.41 -5.94 -14.64
N GLN A 114 -9.31 -7.25 -14.47
CA GLN A 114 -8.92 -8.17 -15.54
C GLN A 114 -9.87 -8.08 -16.75
N ALA A 115 -11.18 -7.97 -16.50
CA ALA A 115 -12.19 -7.83 -17.54
C ALA A 115 -12.13 -6.47 -18.26
N THR A 116 -11.72 -5.41 -17.56
CA THR A 116 -11.70 -4.04 -18.08
C THR A 116 -10.31 -3.53 -18.46
N ALA A 117 -9.25 -4.30 -18.19
CA ALA A 117 -7.86 -3.85 -18.32
C ALA A 117 -7.53 -3.41 -19.75
N ALA A 118 -7.91 -4.20 -20.76
CA ALA A 118 -7.63 -3.89 -22.16
C ALA A 118 -8.25 -2.57 -22.62
N PRO A 119 -9.58 -2.34 -22.53
CA PRO A 119 -10.16 -1.05 -22.93
C PRO A 119 -9.65 0.11 -22.07
N LEU A 120 -9.37 -0.12 -20.78
CA LEU A 120 -8.85 0.91 -19.88
C LEU A 120 -7.46 1.39 -20.29
N VAL A 121 -6.50 0.48 -20.49
CA VAL A 121 -5.14 0.88 -20.87
C VAL A 121 -5.05 1.37 -22.31
N SER A 122 -5.92 0.91 -23.21
CA SER A 122 -6.02 1.46 -24.56
C SER A 122 -6.53 2.90 -24.56
N ALA A 123 -7.47 3.25 -23.67
CA ALA A 123 -7.97 4.62 -23.54
C ALA A 123 -6.91 5.59 -22.97
N ILE A 124 -6.02 5.10 -22.09
CA ILE A 124 -5.00 5.92 -21.41
C ILE A 124 -3.68 5.96 -22.19
N GLY A 125 -3.26 4.83 -22.78
CA GLY A 125 -1.89 4.60 -23.26
C GLY A 125 -1.47 5.40 -24.49
N GLY A 126 -2.40 6.06 -25.19
CA GLY A 126 -2.14 6.94 -26.34
C GLY A 126 -1.62 6.25 -27.61
N SER A 127 -0.83 5.19 -27.49
CA SER A 127 -0.35 4.34 -28.59
C SER A 127 -0.57 2.85 -28.27
N ALA A 128 -0.72 2.03 -29.32
CA ALA A 128 -0.91 0.59 -29.16
C ALA A 128 0.26 -0.08 -28.42
N ALA A 129 1.50 0.35 -28.66
CA ALA A 129 2.68 -0.22 -28.01
C ALA A 129 2.69 0.02 -26.50
N ILE A 130 2.35 1.23 -26.06
CA ILE A 130 2.25 1.58 -24.62
C ILE A 130 1.08 0.83 -23.97
N ALA A 131 -0.07 0.77 -24.66
CA ALA A 131 -1.23 0.04 -24.15
C ALA A 131 -0.94 -1.45 -23.94
N THR A 132 -0.22 -2.10 -24.86
CA THR A 132 0.20 -3.50 -24.70
C THR A 132 1.13 -3.68 -23.51
N ALA A 133 2.17 -2.84 -23.37
CA ALA A 133 3.09 -2.90 -22.24
C ALA A 133 2.37 -2.66 -20.89
N ALA A 134 1.45 -1.70 -20.84
CA ALA A 134 0.62 -1.43 -19.67
C ALA A 134 -0.32 -2.60 -19.34
N LEU A 135 -0.90 -3.25 -20.35
CA LEU A 135 -1.81 -4.38 -20.18
C LEU A 135 -1.11 -5.57 -19.52
N GLU A 136 0.08 -5.92 -20.01
CA GLU A 136 0.88 -7.03 -19.47
C GLU A 136 1.22 -6.77 -18.00
N TRP A 137 1.72 -5.57 -17.70
CA TRP A 137 2.08 -5.18 -16.34
C TRP A 137 0.86 -5.16 -15.40
N LEU A 138 -0.25 -4.51 -15.82
CA LEU A 138 -1.46 -4.37 -14.99
C LEU A 138 -2.07 -5.72 -14.64
N ARG A 139 -2.10 -6.67 -15.59
CA ARG A 139 -2.68 -7.99 -15.37
C ARG A 139 -1.95 -8.81 -14.30
N ILE A 140 -0.66 -8.56 -14.15
CA ILE A 140 0.16 -9.20 -13.13
C ILE A 140 0.03 -8.44 -11.81
N ALA A 141 0.18 -7.11 -11.85
CA ALA A 141 0.18 -6.27 -10.66
C ALA A 141 -1.14 -6.35 -9.87
N ILE A 142 -2.29 -6.42 -10.56
CA ILE A 142 -3.60 -6.41 -9.87
C ILE A 142 -3.83 -7.65 -9.01
N LEU A 143 -3.11 -8.75 -9.27
CA LEU A 143 -3.20 -9.96 -8.45
C LEU A 143 -2.77 -9.72 -7.00
N ALA A 144 -2.07 -8.61 -6.71
CA ALA A 144 -1.73 -8.18 -5.37
C ALA A 144 -2.91 -7.56 -4.59
N ALA A 145 -4.02 -7.19 -5.24
CA ALA A 145 -5.15 -6.50 -4.60
C ALA A 145 -5.74 -7.22 -3.37
N PRO A 146 -5.92 -8.56 -3.35
CA PRO A 146 -6.37 -9.26 -2.14
C PRO A 146 -5.38 -9.14 -0.99
N ALA A 147 -4.07 -9.16 -1.26
CA ALA A 147 -3.04 -9.04 -0.23
C ALA A 147 -3.04 -7.64 0.40
N ILE A 148 -3.27 -6.59 -0.40
CA ILE A 148 -3.42 -5.19 0.06
C ILE A 148 -4.61 -5.04 1.01
N LEU A 149 -5.68 -5.81 0.81
CA LEU A 149 -6.90 -5.75 1.61
C LEU A 149 -6.79 -6.52 2.94
N ILE A 150 -5.86 -7.49 3.03
CA ILE A 150 -5.65 -8.32 4.22
C ILE A 150 -4.65 -7.68 5.19
N SER A 151 -3.76 -6.82 4.72
CA SER A 151 -2.71 -6.15 5.53
C SER A 151 -3.28 -5.16 6.53
#